data_AF-L7U7I1-F1
#
_entry.id   AF-L7U7I1-F1
#
_cell.length_a   1.000
_cell.length_b   1.000
_cell.length_c   1.000
_cell.angle_alpha   90.00
_cell.angle_beta   90.00
_cell.angle_gamma   90.00
#
_symmetry.space_group_name_H-M   'P 1'
#
loop_
_entity.id
_entity.type
_entity.pdbx_description
1 polymer ?
#
loop_
_entity_poly.entity_id
_entity_poly.type
_entity_poly.pdbx_seq_one_letter_code
_entity_poly.pdbx_strand_id
1 'polypeptide(L)'
;MLAKRWKPLAGICIAACALTLSPGCATSSQAPAPAPAPTPSAPVNVKALQAQGMAAYDQKQYVECARMLSEADRADPAADSNSAYSIACCQALAGDKEAAFAALRLANERGFKDSAHLERDTDLTALHSDTRWAEAVAQTKANKAATLKGANEELLGIYEADQGDRMGPDVTKLDWKVVSARDEARRARVKQILDGGGAKVALDYFHAAMVFQHGKEVADFQRSHSLAVKASELDPALKQARWLAAASKDRELMNLGKPQLYGTQFRVVEGKWELYTVDPSITDEERAKWNVPPLGDARKKVETMNARPR
;
A
#
# COMPACT_ATOMS: atom_id res chain seq x y z
N MET A 1 -14.82 -40.25 -25.68
CA MET A 1 -14.03 -41.42 -25.23
C MET A 1 -13.29 -40.99 -23.96
N LEU A 2 -13.42 -41.54 -22.76
CA LEU A 2 -14.40 -42.45 -22.15
C LEU A 2 -15.07 -41.72 -20.98
N ALA A 3 -16.36 -41.96 -20.82
CA ALA A 3 -17.14 -41.57 -19.64
C ALA A 3 -16.82 -42.49 -18.46
N LYS A 4 -17.07 -42.02 -17.22
CA LYS A 4 -18.07 -42.61 -16.32
C LYS A 4 -18.23 -41.80 -15.02
N ARG A 5 -19.43 -41.24 -14.86
CA ARG A 5 -20.08 -40.95 -13.56
C ARG A 5 -20.31 -42.28 -12.81
N TRP A 6 -20.28 -42.25 -11.48
CA TRP A 6 -21.35 -42.75 -10.57
C TRP A 6 -20.97 -42.48 -9.09
N LYS A 7 -21.88 -41.81 -8.37
CA LYS A 7 -22.11 -41.90 -6.90
C LYS A 7 -23.36 -42.78 -6.71
N PRO A 8 -23.87 -43.06 -5.49
CA PRO A 8 -23.28 -43.30 -4.16
C PRO A 8 -23.75 -44.68 -3.63
N LEU A 9 -23.43 -45.07 -2.40
CA LEU A 9 -24.33 -45.89 -1.55
C LEU A 9 -23.93 -45.76 -0.08
N ALA A 10 -24.94 -45.48 0.76
CA ALA A 10 -24.90 -45.57 2.21
C ALA A 10 -24.98 -47.03 2.66
N GLY A 11 -24.41 -47.34 3.83
CA GLY A 11 -24.51 -48.65 4.46
C GLY A 11 -24.16 -48.59 5.92
N ILE A 12 -25.17 -48.37 6.75
CA ILE A 12 -25.17 -48.60 8.20
C ILE A 12 -25.14 -50.12 8.41
N CYS A 13 -24.29 -50.62 9.29
CA CYS A 13 -24.54 -51.91 9.95
C CYS A 13 -24.03 -51.91 11.39
N ILE A 14 -24.84 -52.56 12.22
CA ILE A 14 -24.89 -52.57 13.67
C ILE A 14 -24.15 -53.82 14.20
N ALA A 15 -23.50 -53.63 15.36
CA ALA A 15 -23.17 -54.57 16.44
C ALA A 15 -22.82 -56.04 16.13
N ALA A 16 -21.72 -56.51 16.71
CA ALA A 16 -21.74 -57.75 17.50
C ALA A 16 -20.63 -57.75 18.55
N CYS A 17 -21.08 -57.93 19.78
CA CYS A 17 -20.31 -58.07 21.01
C CYS A 17 -19.62 -59.43 21.05
N ALA A 18 -18.32 -59.46 21.39
CA ALA A 18 -17.64 -60.68 21.81
C ALA A 18 -16.80 -60.35 23.06
N LEU A 19 -17.33 -60.74 24.21
CA LEU A 19 -16.62 -60.75 25.48
C LEU A 19 -15.56 -61.85 25.47
N THR A 20 -14.30 -61.46 25.68
CA THR A 20 -13.26 -62.36 26.19
C THR A 20 -12.75 -61.80 27.51
N LEU A 21 -13.10 -62.46 28.62
CA LEU A 21 -12.50 -62.19 29.92
C LEU A 21 -11.04 -62.64 29.89
N SER A 22 -10.13 -61.72 30.20
CA SER A 22 -8.75 -62.03 30.61
C SER A 22 -8.53 -61.52 32.03
N PRO A 23 -7.89 -62.30 32.91
CA PRO A 23 -7.51 -61.84 34.24
C PRO A 23 -6.19 -61.09 34.13
N GLY A 24 -6.17 -59.80 34.48
CA GLY A 24 -4.96 -59.00 34.33
C GLY A 24 -4.96 -57.73 35.16
N CYS A 25 -4.19 -57.79 36.24
CA CYS A 25 -3.47 -56.70 36.90
C CYS A 25 -4.25 -55.46 37.36
N ALA A 26 -4.39 -55.34 38.68
CA ALA A 26 -4.65 -54.08 39.35
C ALA A 26 -3.47 -53.11 39.12
N THR A 27 -3.64 -52.18 38.19
CA THR A 27 -2.79 -50.99 38.07
C THR A 27 -3.56 -49.78 38.62
N SER A 28 -2.96 -49.08 39.57
CA SER A 28 -3.46 -47.82 40.11
C SER A 28 -3.72 -46.82 38.99
N SER A 29 -4.99 -46.48 38.76
CA SER A 29 -5.39 -45.40 37.85
C SER A 29 -5.06 -44.06 38.49
N GLN A 30 -4.00 -43.41 38.02
CA GLN A 30 -3.73 -42.01 38.29
C GLN A 30 -4.33 -41.22 37.11
N ALA A 31 -5.29 -40.34 37.40
CA ALA A 31 -5.93 -39.51 36.38
C ALA A 31 -4.87 -38.67 35.63
N PRO A 32 -4.92 -38.58 34.28
CA PRO A 32 -3.98 -37.78 33.53
C PRO A 32 -4.13 -36.31 33.93
N ALA A 33 -2.98 -35.66 34.17
CA ALA A 33 -2.94 -34.23 34.49
C ALA A 33 -3.60 -33.40 33.38
N PRO A 34 -4.31 -32.30 33.71
CA PRO A 34 -4.90 -31.42 32.72
C PRO A 34 -3.82 -30.88 31.77
N ALA A 35 -4.11 -30.89 30.47
CA ALA A 35 -3.20 -30.37 29.46
C ALA A 35 -2.85 -28.90 29.78
N PRO A 36 -1.57 -28.50 29.62
CA PRO A 36 -1.17 -27.12 29.84
C PRO A 36 -1.98 -26.19 28.94
N ALA A 37 -2.43 -25.06 29.48
CA ALA A 37 -3.11 -24.02 28.71
C ALA A 37 -2.23 -23.64 27.49
N PRO A 38 -2.81 -23.45 26.30
CA PRO A 38 -2.04 -23.07 25.13
C PRO A 38 -1.28 -21.78 25.44
N THR A 39 0.05 -21.84 25.31
CA THR A 39 0.89 -20.66 25.42
C THR A 39 0.44 -19.61 24.41
N PRO A 40 0.40 -18.32 24.77
CA PRO A 40 0.12 -17.26 23.80
C PRO A 40 1.09 -17.41 22.63
N SER A 41 0.58 -17.62 21.42
CA SER A 41 1.39 -17.64 20.22
C SER A 41 2.18 -16.34 20.12
N ALA A 42 3.43 -16.42 19.67
CA ALA A 42 4.25 -15.23 19.43
C ALA A 42 3.48 -14.21 18.58
N PRO A 43 3.66 -12.89 18.82
CA PRO A 43 2.96 -11.87 18.07
C PRO A 43 3.22 -12.03 16.56
N VAL A 44 2.14 -11.95 15.78
CA VAL A 44 2.18 -12.12 14.33
C VAL A 44 3.07 -11.03 13.72
N ASN A 45 4.05 -11.45 12.92
CA ASN A 45 4.89 -10.51 12.18
C ASN A 45 4.20 -10.10 10.87
N VAL A 46 3.39 -9.04 10.92
CA VAL A 46 2.62 -8.51 9.78
C VAL A 46 3.50 -8.26 8.55
N LYS A 47 4.65 -7.59 8.71
CA LYS A 47 5.55 -7.26 7.59
C LYS A 47 6.12 -8.52 6.94
N ALA A 48 6.43 -9.55 7.73
CA ALA A 48 6.89 -10.82 7.19
C ALA A 48 5.78 -11.54 6.42
N LEU A 49 4.55 -11.58 6.94
CA LEU A 49 3.41 -12.17 6.23
C LEU A 49 3.09 -11.45 4.93
N GLN A 50 3.12 -10.12 4.91
CA GLN A 50 2.94 -9.34 3.68
C GLN A 50 4.01 -9.69 2.64
N ALA A 51 5.28 -9.74 3.04
CA ALA A 51 6.38 -10.11 2.15
C ALA A 51 6.24 -11.54 1.60
N GLN A 52 5.84 -12.49 2.45
CA GLN A 52 5.60 -13.87 2.03
C GLN A 52 4.39 -13.97 1.08
N GLY A 53 3.31 -13.24 1.35
CA GLY A 53 2.12 -13.20 0.50
C GLY A 53 2.44 -12.67 -0.89
N MET A 54 3.25 -11.61 -1.00
CA MET A 54 3.71 -11.10 -2.29
C MET A 54 4.65 -12.08 -3.00
N ALA A 55 5.53 -12.76 -2.28
CA ALA A 55 6.37 -13.81 -2.87
C ALA A 55 5.52 -14.99 -3.40
N ALA A 56 4.42 -15.33 -2.73
CA ALA A 56 3.47 -16.33 -3.21
C ALA A 56 2.71 -15.86 -4.46
N TYR A 57 2.33 -14.57 -4.52
CA TYR A 57 1.75 -13.97 -5.71
C TYR A 57 2.68 -14.08 -6.92
N ASP A 58 3.96 -13.72 -6.76
CA ASP A 58 4.98 -13.81 -7.83
C ASP A 58 5.19 -15.25 -8.31
N GLN A 59 5.05 -16.23 -7.40
CA GLN A 59 5.12 -17.66 -7.70
C GLN A 59 3.79 -18.24 -8.23
N LYS A 60 2.77 -17.40 -8.44
CA LYS A 60 1.41 -17.80 -8.88
C LYS A 60 0.69 -18.73 -7.91
N GLN A 61 1.09 -18.73 -6.65
CA GLN A 61 0.47 -19.50 -5.56
C GLN A 61 -0.67 -18.68 -4.95
N TYR A 62 -1.71 -18.41 -5.74
CA TYR A 62 -2.71 -17.40 -5.39
C TYR A 62 -3.55 -17.72 -4.15
N VAL A 63 -3.82 -19.00 -3.89
CA VAL A 63 -4.48 -19.44 -2.64
C VAL A 63 -3.61 -19.08 -1.43
N GLU A 64 -2.29 -19.30 -1.53
CA GLU A 64 -1.36 -19.00 -0.44
C GLU A 64 -1.15 -17.49 -0.28
N CYS A 65 -1.08 -16.74 -1.39
CA CYS A 65 -1.11 -15.28 -1.34
C CYS A 65 -2.34 -14.78 -0.56
N ALA A 66 -3.54 -15.21 -0.97
CA ALA A 66 -4.78 -14.79 -0.32
C ALA A 66 -4.79 -15.13 1.17
N ARG A 67 -4.29 -16.31 1.56
CA ARG A 67 -4.19 -16.75 2.94
C ARG A 67 -3.27 -15.84 3.76
N MET A 68 -2.03 -15.63 3.28
CA MET A 68 -1.01 -14.85 3.96
C MET A 68 -1.40 -13.38 4.09
N LEU A 69 -1.91 -12.76 3.02
CA LEU A 69 -2.35 -11.37 3.05
C LEU A 69 -3.59 -11.19 3.95
N SER A 70 -4.54 -12.13 3.95
CA SER A 70 -5.69 -12.07 4.86
C SER A 70 -5.31 -12.27 6.33
N GLU A 71 -4.26 -13.04 6.61
CA GLU A 71 -3.71 -13.18 7.95
C GLU A 71 -3.00 -11.90 8.41
N ALA A 72 -2.19 -11.30 7.53
CA ALA A 72 -1.54 -10.02 7.79
C ALA A 72 -2.56 -8.91 8.06
N ASP A 73 -3.59 -8.80 7.22
CA ASP A 73 -4.64 -7.78 7.33
C ASP A 73 -5.40 -7.88 8.66
N ARG A 74 -5.77 -9.09 9.09
CA ARG A 74 -6.44 -9.31 10.38
C ARG A 74 -5.56 -9.01 11.59
N ALA A 75 -4.25 -9.16 11.44
CA ALA A 75 -3.28 -8.90 12.50
C ALA A 75 -2.82 -7.43 12.56
N ASP A 76 -3.19 -6.60 11.58
CA ASP A 76 -2.76 -5.21 11.47
C ASP A 76 -3.91 -4.22 11.71
N PRO A 77 -3.98 -3.57 12.89
CA PRO A 77 -4.96 -2.51 13.15
C PRO A 77 -4.85 -1.31 12.21
N ALA A 78 -3.72 -1.16 11.50
CA ALA A 78 -3.47 -0.10 10.53
C ALA A 78 -3.69 -0.54 9.07
N ALA A 79 -4.21 -1.75 8.83
CA ALA A 79 -4.49 -2.26 7.50
C ALA A 79 -5.41 -1.30 6.71
N ASP A 80 -4.96 -0.94 5.51
CA ASP A 80 -5.66 0.04 4.67
C ASP A 80 -6.50 -0.64 3.57
N SER A 81 -7.05 0.18 2.68
CA SER A 81 -7.83 -0.30 1.53
C SER A 81 -6.99 -1.05 0.49
N ASN A 82 -5.67 -0.78 0.39
CA ASN A 82 -4.79 -1.48 -0.55
C ASN A 82 -4.52 -2.92 -0.10
N SER A 83 -4.45 -3.15 1.22
CA SER A 83 -4.34 -4.50 1.78
C SER A 83 -5.54 -5.37 1.37
N ALA A 84 -6.76 -4.87 1.58
CA ALA A 84 -7.99 -5.55 1.15
C ALA A 84 -8.08 -5.70 -0.39
N TYR A 85 -7.64 -4.71 -1.16
CA TYR A 85 -7.60 -4.78 -2.61
C TYR A 85 -6.64 -5.89 -3.10
N SER A 86 -5.45 -5.98 -2.51
CA SER A 86 -4.45 -7.02 -2.83
C SER A 86 -4.98 -8.43 -2.53
N ILE A 87 -5.73 -8.58 -1.43
CA ILE A 87 -6.44 -9.83 -1.10
C ILE A 87 -7.45 -10.18 -2.20
N ALA A 88 -8.22 -9.19 -2.68
CA ALA A 88 -9.18 -9.40 -3.75
C ALA A 88 -8.52 -9.89 -5.05
N CYS A 89 -7.37 -9.32 -5.44
CA CYS A 89 -6.60 -9.78 -6.60
C CYS A 89 -6.20 -11.25 -6.44
N CYS A 90 -5.62 -11.61 -5.29
CA CYS A 90 -5.20 -12.99 -5.04
C CYS A 90 -6.37 -13.97 -5.01
N GLN A 91 -7.53 -13.58 -4.46
CA GLN A 91 -8.73 -14.42 -4.44
C GLN A 91 -9.34 -14.59 -5.84
N ALA A 92 -9.36 -13.53 -6.66
CA ALA A 92 -9.85 -13.59 -8.03
C ALA A 92 -8.99 -14.53 -8.88
N LEU A 93 -7.66 -14.42 -8.78
CA LEU A 93 -6.71 -15.31 -9.45
C LEU A 93 -6.76 -16.75 -8.92
N ALA A 94 -7.10 -16.95 -7.65
CA ALA A 94 -7.34 -18.28 -7.08
C ALA A 94 -8.68 -18.90 -7.54
N GLY A 95 -9.52 -18.13 -8.25
CA GLY A 95 -10.83 -18.57 -8.75
C GLY A 95 -11.97 -18.46 -7.74
N ASP A 96 -11.72 -17.90 -6.54
CA ASP A 96 -12.75 -17.70 -5.52
C ASP A 96 -13.41 -16.32 -5.68
N LYS A 97 -14.43 -16.27 -6.56
CA LYS A 97 -15.15 -15.03 -6.86
C LYS A 97 -15.89 -14.45 -5.66
N GLU A 98 -16.45 -15.32 -4.80
CA GLU A 98 -17.19 -14.88 -3.63
C GLU A 98 -16.28 -14.19 -2.61
N ALA A 99 -15.13 -14.82 -2.33
CA ALA A 99 -14.12 -14.21 -1.48
C ALA A 99 -13.60 -12.91 -2.11
N ALA A 100 -13.27 -12.92 -3.40
CA ALA A 100 -12.75 -11.74 -4.10
C ALA A 100 -13.70 -10.54 -4.01
N PHE A 101 -15.00 -10.74 -4.22
CA PHE A 101 -15.99 -9.67 -4.04
C PHE A 101 -16.14 -9.23 -2.57
N ALA A 102 -15.99 -10.14 -1.60
CA ALA A 102 -15.96 -9.75 -0.19
C ALA A 102 -14.76 -8.85 0.14
N ALA A 103 -13.57 -9.18 -0.40
CA ALA A 103 -12.38 -8.36 -0.24
C ALA A 103 -12.49 -7.00 -0.98
N LEU A 104 -13.10 -6.95 -2.19
CA LEU A 104 -13.38 -5.68 -2.87
C LEU A 104 -14.35 -4.79 -2.09
N ARG A 105 -15.39 -5.38 -1.47
CA ARG A 105 -16.29 -4.63 -0.59
C ARG A 105 -15.52 -4.05 0.60
N LEU A 106 -14.68 -4.85 1.26
CA LEU A 106 -13.85 -4.40 2.36
C LEU A 106 -12.88 -3.28 1.92
N ALA A 107 -12.27 -3.39 0.73
CA ALA A 107 -11.41 -2.35 0.17
C ALA A 107 -12.19 -1.04 -0.03
N ASN A 108 -13.40 -1.12 -0.59
CA ASN A 108 -14.29 0.02 -0.77
C ASN A 108 -14.78 0.62 0.56
N GLU A 109 -15.12 -0.19 1.56
CA GLU A 109 -15.48 0.27 2.91
C GLU A 109 -14.32 1.00 3.59
N ARG A 110 -13.08 0.58 3.32
CA ARG A 110 -11.84 1.26 3.76
C ARG A 110 -11.43 2.42 2.85
N GLY A 111 -12.25 2.80 1.87
CA GLY A 111 -12.04 3.99 1.04
C GLY A 111 -11.13 3.78 -0.18
N PHE A 112 -11.03 2.56 -0.73
CA PHE A 112 -10.38 2.35 -2.02
C PHE A 112 -10.99 3.25 -3.08
N LYS A 113 -10.16 3.95 -3.87
CA LYS A 113 -10.59 5.07 -4.72
C LYS A 113 -9.96 5.09 -6.12
N ASP A 114 -9.07 4.16 -6.44
CA ASP A 114 -8.45 4.09 -7.76
C ASP A 114 -9.29 3.23 -8.72
N SER A 115 -10.41 3.80 -9.19
CA SER A 115 -11.27 3.11 -10.17
C SER A 115 -10.57 2.84 -11.50
N ALA A 116 -9.58 3.66 -11.87
CA ALA A 116 -8.87 3.49 -13.13
C ALA A 116 -7.89 2.32 -13.08
N HIS A 117 -7.29 2.06 -11.91
CA HIS A 117 -6.54 0.85 -11.65
C HIS A 117 -7.47 -0.37 -11.61
N LEU A 118 -8.54 -0.31 -10.80
CA LEU A 118 -9.52 -1.39 -10.66
C LEU A 118 -10.04 -1.90 -12.01
N GLU A 119 -10.45 -0.99 -12.91
CA GLU A 119 -11.03 -1.36 -14.21
C GLU A 119 -10.03 -1.98 -15.20
N ARG A 120 -8.72 -1.72 -15.02
CA ARG A 120 -7.65 -2.21 -15.91
C ARG A 120 -6.87 -3.38 -15.33
N ASP A 121 -7.10 -3.70 -14.06
CA ASP A 121 -6.37 -4.75 -13.36
C ASP A 121 -6.73 -6.12 -13.95
N THR A 122 -5.74 -6.77 -14.55
CA THR A 122 -5.94 -8.06 -15.19
C THR A 122 -6.25 -9.17 -14.20
N ASP A 123 -5.86 -9.01 -12.94
CA ASP A 123 -6.12 -9.99 -11.88
C ASP A 123 -7.61 -10.15 -11.59
N LEU A 124 -8.38 -9.10 -11.85
CA LEU A 124 -9.81 -9.03 -11.60
C LEU A 124 -10.66 -9.33 -12.85
N THR A 125 -10.04 -9.65 -13.99
CA THR A 125 -10.74 -9.93 -15.27
C THR A 125 -11.87 -10.95 -15.10
N ALA A 126 -11.66 -11.98 -14.27
CA ALA A 126 -12.66 -13.02 -14.02
C ALA A 126 -13.95 -12.52 -13.32
N LEU A 127 -13.91 -11.32 -12.74
CA LEU A 127 -15.01 -10.65 -12.06
C LEU A 127 -15.81 -9.72 -12.97
N HIS A 128 -15.23 -9.23 -14.08
CA HIS A 128 -15.81 -8.15 -14.89
C HIS A 128 -17.20 -8.45 -15.47
N SER A 129 -17.51 -9.73 -15.71
CA SER A 129 -18.81 -10.18 -16.24
C SER A 129 -19.88 -10.40 -15.17
N ASP A 130 -19.52 -10.35 -13.89
CA ASP A 130 -20.45 -10.54 -12.76
C ASP A 130 -21.20 -9.23 -12.48
N THR A 131 -22.49 -9.30 -12.13
CA THR A 131 -23.32 -8.11 -11.91
C THR A 131 -22.81 -7.24 -10.76
N ARG A 132 -22.16 -7.85 -9.76
CA ARG A 132 -21.57 -7.14 -8.60
C ARG A 132 -20.37 -6.28 -8.98
N TRP A 133 -19.77 -6.50 -10.14
CA TRP A 133 -18.65 -5.70 -10.64
C TRP A 133 -19.03 -4.23 -10.79
N ALA A 134 -20.20 -3.97 -11.40
CA ALA A 134 -20.69 -2.61 -11.61
C ALA A 134 -20.88 -1.86 -10.28
N GLU A 135 -21.38 -2.55 -9.25
CA GLU A 135 -21.55 -2.00 -7.90
C GLU A 135 -20.21 -1.68 -7.24
N ALA A 136 -19.23 -2.59 -7.32
CA ALA A 136 -17.90 -2.39 -6.78
C ALA A 136 -17.21 -1.17 -7.41
N VAL A 137 -17.26 -1.06 -8.75
CA VAL A 137 -16.70 0.08 -9.49
C VAL A 137 -17.42 1.38 -9.14
N ALA A 138 -18.76 1.38 -9.05
CA ALA A 138 -19.52 2.56 -8.66
C ALA A 138 -19.16 3.05 -7.26
N GLN A 139 -18.98 2.14 -6.30
CA GLN A 139 -18.56 2.49 -4.95
C GLN A 139 -17.13 3.05 -4.92
N THR A 140 -16.19 2.49 -5.69
CA THR A 140 -14.83 3.06 -5.81
C THR A 140 -14.85 4.47 -6.39
N LYS A 141 -15.69 4.72 -7.40
CA LYS A 141 -15.89 6.08 -7.97
C LYS A 141 -16.51 7.03 -6.95
N ALA A 142 -17.48 6.58 -6.16
CA ALA A 142 -18.08 7.35 -5.09
C ALA A 142 -17.04 7.71 -4.01
N ASN A 143 -16.16 6.77 -3.64
CA ASN A 143 -15.05 7.02 -2.73
C ASN A 143 -14.09 8.09 -3.29
N LYS A 144 -13.71 8.00 -4.57
CA LYS A 144 -12.90 9.05 -5.22
C LYS A 144 -13.59 10.41 -5.15
N ALA A 145 -14.85 10.49 -5.57
CA ALA A 145 -15.63 11.73 -5.55
C ALA A 145 -15.74 12.32 -4.13
N ALA A 146 -15.96 11.48 -3.12
CA ALA A 146 -15.99 11.90 -1.73
C ALA A 146 -14.64 12.50 -1.28
N THR A 147 -13.51 11.90 -1.66
CA THR A 147 -12.19 12.46 -1.31
C THR A 147 -11.91 13.79 -1.98
N LEU A 148 -12.42 14.00 -3.20
CA LEU A 148 -12.22 15.23 -3.97
C LEU A 148 -13.23 16.34 -3.64
N LYS A 149 -14.19 16.08 -2.73
CA LYS A 149 -15.26 17.02 -2.42
C LYS A 149 -14.71 18.36 -1.93
N GLY A 150 -15.00 19.42 -2.68
CA GLY A 150 -14.58 20.78 -2.35
C GLY A 150 -13.13 21.10 -2.73
N ALA A 151 -12.39 20.16 -3.32
CA ALA A 151 -11.09 20.43 -3.89
C ALA A 151 -11.22 21.30 -5.14
N ASN A 152 -10.20 22.11 -5.38
CA ASN A 152 -10.06 22.94 -6.56
C ASN A 152 -9.73 22.05 -7.76
N GLU A 153 -10.67 21.97 -8.71
CA GLU A 153 -10.57 21.12 -9.91
C GLU A 153 -9.35 21.49 -10.78
N GLU A 154 -8.98 22.77 -10.84
CA GLU A 154 -7.81 23.20 -11.60
C GLU A 154 -6.50 22.75 -10.95
N LEU A 155 -6.37 22.88 -9.62
CA LEU A 155 -5.20 22.35 -8.90
C LEU A 155 -5.09 20.84 -9.02
N LEU A 156 -6.22 20.12 -8.96
CA LEU A 156 -6.25 18.67 -9.22
C LEU A 156 -5.76 18.36 -10.64
N GLY A 157 -6.28 19.04 -11.66
CA GLY A 157 -5.88 18.81 -13.05
C GLY A 157 -4.40 19.12 -13.30
N ILE A 158 -3.87 20.18 -12.69
CA ILE A 158 -2.43 20.50 -12.76
C ILE A 158 -1.60 19.39 -12.11
N TYR A 159 -2.01 18.91 -10.93
CA TYR A 159 -1.34 17.81 -10.24
C TYR A 159 -1.39 16.51 -11.06
N GLU A 160 -2.55 16.13 -11.59
CA GLU A 160 -2.70 14.91 -12.41
C GLU A 160 -1.82 14.99 -13.67
N ALA A 161 -1.73 16.16 -14.31
CA ALA A 161 -0.86 16.35 -15.46
C ALA A 161 0.64 16.34 -15.08
N ASP A 162 1.01 16.92 -13.94
CA ASP A 162 2.39 16.91 -13.41
C ASP A 162 2.87 15.49 -13.10
N GLN A 163 2.04 14.70 -12.41
CA GLN A 163 2.35 13.30 -12.12
C GLN A 163 2.31 12.46 -13.40
N GLY A 164 1.34 12.71 -14.30
CA GLY A 164 1.18 12.02 -15.56
C GLY A 164 2.42 12.06 -16.46
N ASP A 165 3.14 13.19 -16.50
CA ASP A 165 4.39 13.31 -17.24
C ASP A 165 5.50 12.36 -16.73
N ARG A 166 5.36 11.82 -15.52
CA ARG A 166 6.31 10.91 -14.86
C ARG A 166 5.77 9.48 -14.77
N MET A 167 4.58 9.23 -15.29
CA MET A 167 3.89 7.95 -15.26
C MET A 167 3.90 7.36 -16.68
N GLY A 168 4.82 6.44 -16.95
CA GLY A 168 4.93 5.78 -18.25
C GLY A 168 5.63 4.42 -18.15
N PRO A 169 5.49 3.56 -19.17
CA PRO A 169 6.07 2.22 -19.15
C PRO A 169 7.60 2.24 -19.15
N ASP A 170 8.21 3.33 -19.63
CA ASP A 170 9.66 3.52 -19.63
C ASP A 170 10.02 4.94 -19.16
N VAL A 171 10.08 5.10 -17.83
CA VAL A 171 10.48 6.35 -17.17
C VAL A 171 11.93 6.75 -17.45
N THR A 172 12.75 5.88 -18.05
CA THR A 172 14.14 6.22 -18.40
C THR A 172 14.24 7.05 -19.69
N LYS A 173 13.17 7.08 -20.49
CA LYS A 173 13.09 7.80 -21.77
C LYS A 173 12.35 9.13 -21.70
N LEU A 174 12.15 9.68 -20.51
CA LEU A 174 11.47 10.96 -20.34
C LEU A 174 12.28 12.10 -20.99
N ASP A 175 11.62 12.91 -21.82
CA ASP A 175 12.19 14.15 -22.32
C ASP A 175 12.14 15.23 -21.23
N TRP A 176 13.22 15.30 -20.44
CA TRP A 176 13.34 16.24 -19.34
C TRP A 176 13.30 17.70 -19.76
N LYS A 177 13.59 18.03 -21.03
CA LYS A 177 13.44 19.41 -21.54
C LYS A 177 11.96 19.77 -21.63
N VAL A 178 11.13 18.85 -22.12
CA VAL A 178 9.67 19.04 -22.19
C VAL A 178 9.05 19.03 -20.80
N VAL A 179 9.38 18.03 -19.96
CA VAL A 179 8.83 17.91 -18.61
C VAL A 179 9.20 19.14 -17.76
N SER A 180 10.46 19.56 -17.76
CA SER A 180 10.90 20.73 -16.98
C SER A 180 10.19 22.02 -17.39
N ALA A 181 9.96 22.23 -18.68
CA ALA A 181 9.26 23.42 -19.18
C ALA A 181 7.78 23.41 -18.75
N ARG A 182 7.13 22.23 -18.77
CA ARG A 182 5.76 22.06 -18.27
C ARG A 182 5.70 22.27 -16.75
N ASP A 183 6.64 21.74 -15.99
CA ASP A 183 6.69 21.94 -14.53
C ASP A 183 6.82 23.42 -14.16
N GLU A 184 7.62 24.19 -14.89
CA GLU A 184 7.75 25.63 -14.69
C GLU A 184 6.43 26.37 -14.96
N ALA A 185 5.76 26.07 -16.08
CA ALA A 185 4.46 26.65 -16.40
C ALA A 185 3.40 26.28 -15.35
N ARG A 186 3.40 25.03 -14.86
CA ARG A 186 2.50 24.56 -13.80
C ARG A 186 2.77 25.29 -12.49
N ARG A 187 4.03 25.43 -12.05
CA ARG A 187 4.38 26.19 -10.85
C ARG A 187 3.92 27.64 -10.95
N ALA A 188 4.10 28.29 -12.10
CA ALA A 188 3.61 29.64 -12.34
C ALA A 188 2.08 29.73 -12.21
N ARG A 189 1.34 28.76 -12.77
CA ARG A 189 -0.12 28.73 -12.67
C ARG A 189 -0.61 28.44 -11.25
N VAL A 190 -0.02 27.45 -10.56
CA VAL A 190 -0.33 27.15 -9.16
C VAL A 190 -0.10 28.38 -8.29
N LYS A 191 0.99 29.13 -8.51
CA LYS A 191 1.21 30.40 -7.79
C LYS A 191 0.06 31.38 -7.97
N GLN A 192 -0.43 31.58 -9.20
CA GLN A 192 -1.59 32.46 -9.45
C GLN A 192 -2.85 32.00 -8.71
N ILE A 193 -3.12 30.69 -8.71
CA ILE A 193 -4.29 30.12 -8.01
C ILE A 193 -4.16 30.34 -6.50
N LEU A 194 -2.97 30.12 -5.93
CA LEU A 194 -2.70 30.34 -4.50
C LEU A 194 -2.84 31.82 -4.12
N ASP A 195 -2.24 32.73 -4.90
CA ASP A 195 -2.31 34.18 -4.66
C ASP A 195 -3.76 34.70 -4.74
N GLY A 196 -4.60 34.06 -5.57
CA GLY A 196 -6.04 34.35 -5.67
C GLY A 196 -6.91 33.67 -4.60
N GLY A 197 -6.33 32.95 -3.63
CA GLY A 197 -7.09 32.26 -2.58
C GLY A 197 -7.83 31.00 -3.05
N GLY A 198 -7.36 30.38 -4.14
CA GLY A 198 -8.00 29.21 -4.76
C GLY A 198 -7.83 27.90 -4.00
N ALA A 199 -6.89 27.81 -3.05
CA ALA A 199 -6.68 26.62 -2.21
C ALA A 199 -7.41 26.75 -0.87
N LYS A 200 -8.24 25.77 -0.52
CA LYS A 200 -9.14 25.81 0.64
C LYS A 200 -9.06 24.56 1.51
N VAL A 201 -8.99 23.39 0.88
CA VAL A 201 -8.97 22.10 1.59
C VAL A 201 -7.59 21.44 1.52
N ALA A 202 -7.33 20.45 2.38
CA ALA A 202 -6.03 19.79 2.48
C ALA A 202 -5.47 19.32 1.12
N LEU A 203 -6.33 18.77 0.25
CA LEU A 203 -5.93 18.30 -1.08
C LEU A 203 -5.42 19.43 -1.99
N ASP A 204 -5.97 20.64 -1.90
CA ASP A 204 -5.51 21.77 -2.71
C ASP A 204 -4.06 22.11 -2.39
N TYR A 205 -3.76 22.19 -1.09
CA TYR A 205 -2.42 22.45 -0.59
C TYR A 205 -1.47 21.30 -0.92
N PHE A 206 -1.93 20.05 -0.83
CA PHE A 206 -1.13 18.88 -1.20
C PHE A 206 -0.80 18.86 -2.72
N HIS A 207 -1.79 19.08 -3.58
CA HIS A 207 -1.61 19.16 -5.03
C HIS A 207 -0.63 20.27 -5.40
N ALA A 208 -0.81 21.46 -4.82
CA ALA A 208 0.11 22.57 -5.01
C ALA A 208 1.53 22.26 -4.51
N ALA A 209 1.66 21.65 -3.33
CA ALA A 209 2.95 21.27 -2.76
C ALA A 209 3.72 20.34 -3.70
N MET A 210 3.06 19.32 -4.26
CA MET A 210 3.72 18.37 -5.15
C MET A 210 4.28 19.04 -6.41
N VAL A 211 3.56 20.01 -6.98
CA VAL A 211 4.05 20.77 -8.14
C VAL A 211 5.30 21.59 -7.79
N PHE A 212 5.36 22.17 -6.58
CA PHE A 212 6.57 22.85 -6.09
C PHE A 212 7.70 21.89 -5.70
N GLN A 213 7.40 20.66 -5.28
CA GLN A 213 8.42 19.63 -4.99
C GLN A 213 9.25 19.28 -6.23
N HIS A 214 8.70 19.49 -7.42
CA HIS A 214 9.37 19.36 -8.73
C HIS A 214 10.03 20.65 -9.21
N GLY A 215 10.19 21.64 -8.33
CA GLY A 215 10.97 22.83 -8.56
C GLY A 215 12.47 22.57 -8.67
N LYS A 216 13.22 23.66 -8.88
CA LYS A 216 14.69 23.63 -9.04
C LYS A 216 15.40 24.44 -7.98
N GLU A 217 14.71 25.42 -7.41
CA GLU A 217 15.28 26.38 -6.48
C GLU A 217 14.94 26.02 -5.03
N VAL A 218 15.78 26.43 -4.08
CA VAL A 218 15.51 26.27 -2.64
C VAL A 218 14.14 26.85 -2.26
N ALA A 219 13.75 27.98 -2.86
CA ALA A 219 12.46 28.62 -2.62
C ALA A 219 11.26 27.74 -3.05
N ASP A 220 11.41 26.90 -4.09
CA ASP A 220 10.37 25.97 -4.50
C ASP A 220 10.17 24.89 -3.42
N PHE A 221 11.27 24.31 -2.91
CA PHE A 221 11.20 23.28 -1.87
C PHE A 221 10.66 23.83 -0.54
N GLN A 222 11.03 25.06 -0.18
CA GLN A 222 10.44 25.76 0.97
C GLN A 222 8.94 25.94 0.81
N ARG A 223 8.49 26.38 -0.37
CA ARG A 223 7.06 26.50 -0.65
C ARG A 223 6.34 25.16 -0.62
N SER A 224 6.94 24.12 -1.21
CA SER A 224 6.41 22.75 -1.13
C SER A 224 6.26 22.29 0.34
N HIS A 225 7.26 22.54 1.17
CA HIS A 225 7.23 22.18 2.58
C HIS A 225 6.10 22.89 3.32
N SER A 226 6.00 24.22 3.21
CA SER A 226 4.94 24.97 3.88
C SER A 226 3.54 24.54 3.45
N LEU A 227 3.33 24.29 2.15
CA LEU A 227 2.05 23.82 1.63
C LEU A 227 1.73 22.39 2.11
N ALA A 228 2.70 21.48 2.12
CA ALA A 228 2.50 20.12 2.59
C ALA A 228 2.25 20.06 4.11
N VAL A 229 2.92 20.89 4.90
CA VAL A 229 2.61 21.07 6.33
C VAL A 229 1.17 21.54 6.49
N LYS A 230 0.76 22.59 5.76
CA LYS A 230 -0.62 23.08 5.81
C LYS A 230 -1.65 22.01 5.44
N ALA A 231 -1.38 21.22 4.40
CA ALA A 231 -2.22 20.09 4.03
C ALA A 231 -2.35 19.07 5.17
N SER A 232 -1.23 18.73 5.83
CA SER A 232 -1.22 17.78 6.95
C SER A 232 -1.88 18.32 8.23
N GLU A 233 -1.89 19.63 8.45
CA GLU A 233 -2.62 20.27 9.55
C GLU A 233 -4.13 20.24 9.31
N LEU A 234 -4.56 20.48 8.07
CA LEU A 234 -5.97 20.46 7.67
C LEU A 234 -6.54 19.03 7.65
N ASP A 235 -5.72 18.04 7.28
CA ASP A 235 -6.08 16.63 7.31
C ASP A 235 -4.88 15.77 7.78
N PRO A 236 -4.79 15.47 9.09
CA PRO A 236 -3.74 14.60 9.63
C PRO A 236 -3.78 13.15 9.11
N ALA A 237 -4.93 12.71 8.60
CA ALA A 237 -5.08 11.38 8.01
C ALA A 237 -4.49 11.30 6.59
N LEU A 238 -4.23 12.44 5.92
CA LEU A 238 -3.55 12.51 4.63
C LEU A 238 -2.04 12.22 4.78
N LYS A 239 -1.71 10.94 4.93
CA LYS A 239 -0.34 10.41 5.11
C LYS A 239 0.64 10.94 4.06
N GLN A 240 0.20 11.10 2.82
CA GLN A 240 1.00 11.61 1.71
C GLN A 240 1.46 13.06 1.94
N ALA A 241 0.62 13.91 2.55
CA ALA A 241 1.00 15.28 2.88
C ALA A 241 2.07 15.31 3.98
N ARG A 242 1.95 14.46 5.00
CA ARG A 242 2.98 14.31 6.04
C ARG A 242 4.32 13.88 5.47
N TRP A 243 4.32 12.87 4.59
CA TRP A 243 5.54 12.43 3.91
C TRP A 243 6.12 13.52 3.04
N LEU A 244 5.28 14.22 2.25
CA LEU A 244 5.72 15.28 1.36
C LEU A 244 6.31 16.47 2.14
N ALA A 245 5.80 16.78 3.33
CA ALA A 245 6.37 17.80 4.21
C ALA A 245 7.80 17.44 4.63
N ALA A 246 8.04 16.20 5.05
CA ALA A 246 9.38 15.71 5.36
C ALA A 246 10.30 15.68 4.11
N ALA A 247 9.79 15.16 2.98
CA ALA A 247 10.58 15.00 1.76
C ALA A 247 10.99 16.33 1.12
N SER A 248 10.12 17.33 1.16
CA SER A 248 10.44 18.69 0.70
C SER A 248 11.42 19.40 1.63
N LYS A 249 11.32 19.18 2.95
CA LYS A 249 12.31 19.71 3.90
C LYS A 249 13.70 19.12 3.69
N ASP A 250 13.79 17.82 3.52
CA ASP A 250 15.04 17.14 3.21
C ASP A 250 15.63 17.63 1.88
N ARG A 251 14.78 17.86 0.88
CA ARG A 251 15.21 18.40 -0.42
C ARG A 251 15.73 19.84 -0.31
N GLU A 252 15.07 20.69 0.48
CA GLU A 252 15.56 22.02 0.82
C GLU A 252 16.96 21.95 1.44
N LEU A 253 17.13 21.14 2.49
CA LEU A 253 18.40 21.02 3.22
C LEU A 253 19.52 20.48 2.33
N MET A 254 19.23 19.46 1.52
CA MET A 254 20.17 18.91 0.55
C MET A 254 20.67 19.96 -0.45
N ASN A 255 19.77 20.81 -0.97
CA ASN A 255 20.14 21.88 -1.91
C ASN A 255 20.87 23.05 -1.22
N LEU A 256 20.72 23.20 0.10
CA LEU A 256 21.52 24.10 0.92
C LEU A 256 22.86 23.49 1.37
N GLY A 257 23.17 22.25 0.98
CA GLY A 257 24.39 21.55 1.39
C GLY A 257 24.39 21.10 2.87
N LYS A 258 23.23 21.05 3.52
CA LYS A 258 23.06 20.69 4.94
C LYS A 258 22.55 19.26 5.07
N PRO A 259 22.88 18.52 6.15
CA PRO A 259 22.28 17.21 6.41
C PRO A 259 20.75 17.26 6.35
N GLN A 260 20.16 16.25 5.71
CA GLN A 260 18.71 16.06 5.71
C GLN A 260 18.24 15.49 7.06
N LEU A 261 16.96 15.61 7.39
CA LEU A 261 16.43 15.18 8.68
C LEU A 261 15.89 13.74 8.61
N TYR A 262 15.04 13.47 7.62
CA TYR A 262 14.20 12.28 7.64
C TYR A 262 14.75 11.12 6.81
N GLY A 263 15.69 11.38 5.89
CA GLY A 263 16.33 10.33 5.08
C GLY A 263 15.58 9.99 3.80
N THR A 264 14.88 10.97 3.22
CA THR A 264 14.05 10.81 2.02
C THR A 264 14.79 11.08 0.71
N GLN A 265 15.95 11.75 0.77
CA GLN A 265 16.70 12.22 -0.38
C GLN A 265 17.95 11.37 -0.65
N PHE A 266 18.14 11.04 -1.92
CA PHE A 266 19.25 10.25 -2.42
C PHE A 266 19.98 11.03 -3.50
N ARG A 267 21.26 10.71 -3.72
CA ARG A 267 22.07 11.27 -4.80
C ARG A 267 22.87 10.19 -5.50
N VAL A 268 23.39 10.51 -6.67
CA VAL A 268 24.36 9.65 -7.37
C VAL A 268 25.75 10.26 -7.19
N VAL A 269 26.69 9.49 -6.65
CA VAL A 269 28.11 9.83 -6.52
C VAL A 269 28.91 8.75 -7.22
N GLU A 270 29.76 9.12 -8.17
CA GLU A 270 30.58 8.16 -8.94
C GLU A 270 29.77 7.00 -9.57
N GLY A 271 28.55 7.30 -10.01
CA GLY A 271 27.68 6.28 -10.59
C GLY A 271 27.08 5.29 -9.57
N LYS A 272 27.09 5.60 -8.28
CA LYS A 272 26.38 4.81 -7.26
C LYS A 272 25.36 5.66 -6.55
N TRP A 273 24.19 5.09 -6.29
CA TRP A 273 23.21 5.71 -5.41
C TRP A 273 23.75 5.74 -3.99
N GLU A 274 23.57 6.86 -3.33
CA GLU A 274 23.85 7.07 -1.91
C GLU A 274 22.66 7.74 -1.26
N LEU A 275 22.38 7.37 0.00
CA LEU A 275 21.52 8.16 0.86
C LEU A 275 22.29 9.44 1.22
N TYR A 276 21.71 10.61 0.96
CA TYR A 276 22.34 11.87 1.30
C TYR A 276 22.53 12.01 2.83
N THR A 277 23.54 12.74 3.29
CA THR A 277 23.89 12.84 4.71
C THR A 277 22.68 13.16 5.58
N VAL A 278 22.44 12.34 6.61
CA VAL A 278 21.28 12.45 7.51
C VAL A 278 21.73 12.93 8.88
N ASP A 279 20.97 13.85 9.48
CA ASP A 279 21.12 14.25 10.88
C ASP A 279 20.83 13.05 11.79
N PRO A 280 21.82 12.60 12.60
CA PRO A 280 21.67 11.41 13.42
C PRO A 280 20.72 11.61 14.62
N SER A 281 20.31 12.85 14.94
CA SER A 281 19.43 13.14 16.08
C SER A 281 17.96 12.78 15.83
N ILE A 282 17.55 12.62 14.56
CA ILE A 282 16.17 12.28 14.21
C ILE A 282 15.94 10.78 14.41
N THR A 283 15.02 10.42 15.32
CA THR A 283 14.67 9.04 15.63
C THR A 283 13.65 8.47 14.66
N ASP A 284 13.48 7.15 14.65
CA ASP A 284 12.47 6.50 13.79
C ASP A 284 11.04 6.76 14.28
N GLU A 285 10.84 7.03 15.57
CA GLU A 285 9.57 7.50 16.11
C GLU A 285 9.21 8.88 15.56
N GLU A 286 10.19 9.78 15.41
CA GLU A 286 9.96 11.08 14.77
C GLU A 286 9.66 10.91 13.28
N ARG A 287 10.39 10.05 12.55
CA ARG A 287 10.10 9.73 11.14
C ARG A 287 8.67 9.21 10.96
N ALA A 288 8.22 8.33 11.86
CA ALA A 288 6.88 7.75 11.80
C ALA A 288 5.76 8.81 11.89
N LYS A 289 5.96 9.89 12.67
CA LYS A 289 5.00 11.02 12.73
C LYS A 289 4.80 11.67 11.36
N TRP A 290 5.85 11.71 10.55
CA TRP A 290 5.82 12.28 9.19
C TRP A 290 5.52 11.24 8.12
N ASN A 291 5.07 10.03 8.48
CA ASN A 291 4.85 8.94 7.55
C ASN A 291 6.12 8.60 6.72
N VAL A 292 7.28 8.78 7.32
CA VAL A 292 8.57 8.37 6.76
C VAL A 292 8.97 7.02 7.39
N PRO A 293 9.36 6.01 6.60
CA PRO A 293 9.84 4.73 7.13
C PRO A 293 11.10 4.90 8.00
N PRO A 294 11.44 3.89 8.82
CA PRO A 294 12.70 3.86 9.57
C PRO A 294 13.91 4.10 8.68
N LEU A 295 14.96 4.73 9.22
CA LEU A 295 16.17 5.06 8.46
C LEU A 295 16.83 3.82 7.82
N GLY A 296 16.73 2.67 8.49
CA GLY A 296 17.22 1.39 7.97
C GLY A 296 16.59 0.99 6.63
N ASP A 297 15.32 1.32 6.40
CA ASP A 297 14.64 1.01 5.13
C ASP A 297 15.18 1.89 3.97
N ALA A 298 15.53 3.15 4.25
CA ALA A 298 16.20 4.01 3.27
C ALA A 298 17.59 3.47 2.88
N ARG A 299 18.36 2.93 3.85
CA ARG A 299 19.66 2.30 3.59
C ARG A 299 19.51 1.04 2.71
N LYS A 300 18.56 0.16 3.04
CA LYS A 300 18.25 -1.01 2.20
C LYS A 300 17.81 -0.62 0.79
N LYS A 301 17.06 0.48 0.64
CA LYS A 301 16.68 1.00 -0.67
C LYS A 301 17.89 1.35 -1.53
N VAL A 302 18.95 1.92 -0.93
CA VAL A 302 20.22 2.19 -1.64
C VAL A 302 20.85 0.90 -2.16
N GLU A 303 20.89 -0.15 -1.34
CA GLU A 303 21.41 -1.47 -1.75
C GLU A 303 20.63 -2.00 -2.95
N THR A 304 19.30 -1.97 -2.90
CA THR A 304 18.44 -2.40 -4.01
C THR A 304 18.64 -1.57 -5.28
N MET A 305 18.76 -0.24 -5.17
CA MET A 305 18.98 0.63 -6.33
C MET A 305 20.34 0.39 -6.99
N ASN A 306 21.37 0.02 -6.22
CA ASN A 306 22.70 -0.30 -6.74
C ASN A 306 22.82 -1.75 -7.23
N ALA A 307 21.93 -2.66 -6.83
CA ALA A 307 21.93 -4.05 -7.27
C ALA A 307 21.29 -4.27 -8.66
N ARG A 308 20.52 -3.29 -9.16
CA ARG A 308 19.89 -3.39 -10.49
C ARG A 308 20.94 -3.17 -11.59
N PRO A 309 21.05 -4.07 -12.59
CA PRO A 309 21.88 -3.83 -13.77
C PRO A 309 21.45 -2.52 -14.44
N ARG A 310 22.43 -1.71 -14.84
CA ARG A 310 22.20 -0.48 -15.61
C ARG A 310 21.95 -0.80 -17.07
#